data_AF-A0A2S9V540-F1
#
_entry.id   AF-A0A2S9V540-F1
#
_cell.length_a   1.000
_cell.length_b   1.000
_cell.length_c   1.000
_cell.angle_alpha   90.00
_cell.angle_beta   90.00
_cell.angle_gamma   90.00
#
_symmetry.space_group_name_H-M   'P 1'
#
loop_
_entity.id
_entity.type
_entity.pdbx_description
1 polymer ?
#
loop_
_entity_poly.entity_id
_entity_poly.type
_entity_poly.pdbx_seq_one_letter_code
_entity_poly.pdbx_strand_id
1 'polypeptide(L)'
;MKNQRVTQTILAATLMSLSFIAFSSAASGKEVAVSETINTPELNAADNVPTRVKKKDLSSIAGKSGEQFRTATHSVDYWFYDAWMTLYTDRDYDGYYASFDLEFDADTNYYQAPVYAIVYLGTNDYYEAFHVTSVFNLYSDSSDDSVLLESELVSGYPSNDYDILIELIDAQTDQVLATIDAYEDADLSYQSMESFDYDRPVTSEVVVETHAGSWSMWMSLGLLGLILWRRR
;
A
#
# COMPACT_ATOMS: atom_id res chain seq x y z
N MET A 1 5.28 55.79 -18.40
CA MET A 1 6.38 54.85 -18.16
C MET A 1 6.08 54.06 -16.89
N LYS A 2 5.92 52.74 -17.05
CA LYS A 2 5.67 51.74 -16.01
C LYS A 2 6.84 51.70 -15.03
N ASN A 3 6.57 51.57 -13.73
CA ASN A 3 7.51 50.95 -12.79
C ASN A 3 6.75 49.91 -11.97
N GLN A 4 6.97 48.64 -12.33
CA GLN A 4 6.53 47.44 -11.63
C GLN A 4 7.11 47.40 -10.21
N ARG A 5 6.25 47.12 -9.22
CA ARG A 5 6.68 46.49 -7.97
C ARG A 5 6.54 44.99 -8.17
N VAL A 6 7.68 44.29 -8.22
CA VAL A 6 7.73 42.83 -8.18
C VAL A 6 7.60 42.44 -6.71
N THR A 7 6.42 41.97 -6.32
CA THR A 7 6.23 41.33 -5.03
C THR A 7 6.60 39.87 -5.19
N GLN A 8 7.63 39.43 -4.48
CA GLN A 8 8.00 38.02 -4.41
C GLN A 8 6.93 37.27 -3.61
N THR A 9 6.23 36.35 -4.25
CA THR A 9 5.32 35.42 -3.58
C THR A 9 6.16 34.30 -2.97
N ILE A 10 6.06 34.18 -1.65
CA ILE A 10 6.67 33.11 -0.86
C ILE A 10 5.93 31.81 -1.20
N LEU A 11 6.67 30.81 -1.67
CA LEU A 11 6.19 29.43 -1.84
C LEU A 11 6.05 28.82 -0.45
N ALA A 12 4.83 28.82 0.09
CA ALA A 12 4.52 28.04 1.28
C ALA A 12 4.27 26.60 0.84
N ALA A 13 5.26 25.72 1.03
CA ALA A 13 5.03 24.29 1.01
C ALA A 13 4.17 23.95 2.23
N THR A 14 2.85 23.93 2.05
CA THR A 14 1.92 23.34 3.00
C THR A 14 2.21 21.85 3.04
N LEU A 15 2.75 21.36 4.16
CA LEU A 15 2.67 19.96 4.53
C LEU A 15 1.17 19.60 4.57
N MET A 16 0.69 18.94 3.52
CA MET A 16 -0.57 18.24 3.55
C MET A 16 -0.37 17.09 4.54
N SER A 17 -0.99 17.18 5.71
CA SER A 17 -1.08 16.01 6.59
C SER A 17 -1.88 14.96 5.83
N LEU A 18 -1.21 13.93 5.29
CA LEU A 18 -1.90 12.78 4.72
C LEU A 18 -2.78 12.20 5.83
N SER A 19 -4.09 12.35 5.69
CA SER A 19 -5.04 11.65 6.54
C SER A 19 -5.12 10.23 5.99
N PHE A 20 -4.29 9.33 6.50
CA PHE A 20 -4.48 7.90 6.28
C PHE A 20 -5.84 7.52 6.88
N ILE A 21 -6.74 7.00 6.04
CA ILE A 21 -7.94 6.34 6.52
C ILE A 21 -7.60 4.86 6.60
N ALA A 22 -7.50 4.33 7.83
CA ALA A 22 -7.38 2.90 8.04
C ALA A 22 -8.67 2.23 7.58
N PHE A 23 -8.58 1.38 6.55
CA PHE A 23 -9.67 0.52 6.13
C PHE A 23 -9.43 -0.87 6.72
N SER A 24 -10.28 -1.24 7.68
CA SER A 24 -10.35 -2.61 8.15
C SER A 24 -11.27 -3.39 7.22
N SER A 25 -10.77 -4.44 6.58
CA SER A 25 -11.64 -5.47 6.03
C SER A 25 -12.21 -6.27 7.22
N ALA A 26 -13.36 -5.85 7.73
CA ALA A 26 -13.98 -6.49 8.91
C ALA A 26 -14.29 -7.98 8.70
N ALA A 27 -14.27 -8.46 7.45
CA ALA A 27 -14.51 -9.86 7.08
C ALA A 27 -13.31 -10.79 7.31
N SER A 28 -12.06 -10.31 7.15
CA SER A 28 -10.86 -11.15 7.30
C SER A 28 -10.03 -10.81 8.54
N GLY A 29 -10.31 -9.71 9.23
CA GLY A 29 -9.46 -9.22 10.33
C GLY A 29 -8.11 -8.67 9.86
N LYS A 30 -7.95 -8.48 8.55
CA LYS A 30 -6.79 -7.83 7.92
C LYS A 30 -7.01 -6.33 7.81
N GLU A 31 -5.96 -5.57 8.04
CA GLU A 31 -6.00 -4.11 8.07
C GLU A 31 -5.03 -3.51 7.04
N VAL A 32 -5.53 -2.55 6.27
CA VAL A 32 -4.74 -1.78 5.29
C VAL A 32 -5.06 -0.30 5.48
N ALA A 33 -4.03 0.52 5.63
CA ALA A 33 -4.17 1.97 5.61
C ALA A 33 -4.01 2.45 4.16
N VAL A 34 -4.95 3.26 3.67
CA VAL A 34 -4.90 3.77 2.28
C VAL A 34 -5.16 5.27 2.26
N SER A 35 -4.29 6.00 1.56
CA SER A 35 -4.49 7.37 1.10
C SER A 35 -4.77 7.33 -0.40
N GLU A 36 -5.83 8.01 -0.82
CA GLU A 36 -6.32 7.98 -2.20
C GLU A 36 -6.20 9.38 -2.81
N THR A 37 -5.48 9.45 -3.93
CA THR A 37 -5.38 10.63 -4.79
C THR A 37 -5.99 10.28 -6.14
N ILE A 38 -7.05 11.01 -6.51
CA ILE A 38 -7.69 10.89 -7.83
C ILE A 38 -7.32 12.15 -8.59
N ASN A 39 -6.56 11.99 -9.66
CA ASN A 39 -6.28 13.10 -10.57
C ASN A 39 -7.55 13.40 -11.37
N THR A 40 -7.75 14.67 -11.67
CA THR A 40 -8.82 15.09 -12.57
C THR A 40 -8.24 16.12 -13.51
N PRO A 41 -8.40 15.99 -14.83
CA PRO A 41 -7.99 17.02 -15.76
C PRO A 41 -8.66 18.35 -15.40
N GLU A 42 -7.93 19.45 -15.59
CA GLU A 42 -8.49 20.81 -15.45
C GLU A 42 -9.55 21.05 -16.53
N LEU A 43 -10.78 20.60 -16.27
CA LEU A 43 -11.93 20.86 -17.12
C LEU A 43 -12.65 22.13 -16.66
N ASN A 44 -13.31 22.80 -17.60
CA ASN A 44 -14.05 24.02 -17.29
C ASN A 44 -15.07 23.74 -16.17
N ALA A 45 -15.17 24.65 -15.19
CA ALA A 45 -15.99 24.52 -13.97
C ALA A 45 -17.51 24.27 -14.17
N ALA A 46 -17.97 24.08 -15.41
CA ALA A 46 -19.33 23.72 -15.78
C ALA A 46 -19.56 22.20 -15.89
N ASP A 47 -18.51 21.38 -15.91
CA ASP A 47 -18.64 19.93 -15.92
C ASP A 47 -18.92 19.46 -14.49
N ASN A 48 -20.11 18.88 -14.29
CA ASN A 48 -20.58 18.44 -12.98
C ASN A 48 -19.70 17.28 -12.47
N VAL A 49 -18.67 17.59 -11.67
CA VAL A 49 -17.96 16.59 -10.89
C VAL A 49 -19.01 15.88 -10.01
N PRO A 50 -19.18 14.55 -10.11
CA PRO A 50 -20.09 13.82 -9.25
C PRO A 50 -19.79 14.14 -7.80
N THR A 51 -20.81 14.48 -7.03
CA THR A 51 -20.66 14.57 -5.58
C THR A 51 -20.17 13.21 -5.09
N ARG A 52 -18.95 13.15 -4.54
CA ARG A 52 -18.28 11.92 -4.05
C ARG A 52 -19.29 11.06 -3.26
N VAL A 53 -19.81 10.00 -3.89
CA VAL A 53 -20.80 9.12 -3.28
C VAL A 53 -20.11 8.26 -2.22
N LYS A 54 -20.84 7.86 -1.17
CA LYS A 54 -20.31 6.98 -0.11
C LYS A 54 -19.69 5.72 -0.72
N LYS A 55 -18.46 5.40 -0.31
CA LYS A 55 -17.75 4.17 -0.64
C LYS A 55 -18.63 2.96 -0.29
N LYS A 56 -18.65 1.96 -1.17
CA LYS A 56 -19.24 0.64 -0.88
C LYS A 56 -18.51 0.06 0.33
N ASP A 57 -19.27 -0.51 1.26
CA ASP A 57 -18.68 -1.10 2.46
C ASP A 57 -17.81 -2.29 2.06
N LEU A 58 -16.51 -2.20 2.33
CA LEU A 58 -15.53 -3.24 2.02
C LEU A 58 -15.92 -4.60 2.61
N SER A 59 -16.58 -4.60 3.78
CA SER A 59 -17.06 -5.83 4.44
C SER A 59 -18.19 -6.53 3.69
N SER A 60 -18.86 -5.85 2.76
CA SER A 60 -19.92 -6.42 1.92
C SER A 60 -19.39 -7.07 0.63
N ILE A 61 -18.10 -6.91 0.34
CA ILE A 61 -17.45 -7.47 -0.84
C ILE A 61 -16.88 -8.84 -0.48
N ALA A 62 -17.46 -9.89 -1.06
CA ALA A 62 -16.93 -11.23 -0.92
C ALA A 62 -15.63 -11.38 -1.71
N GLY A 63 -14.68 -12.14 -1.17
CA GLY A 63 -13.53 -12.58 -1.95
C GLY A 63 -13.96 -13.48 -3.09
N LYS A 64 -13.17 -13.47 -4.16
CA LYS A 64 -13.46 -14.13 -5.42
C LYS A 64 -12.25 -14.93 -5.86
N SER A 65 -12.50 -16.02 -6.58
CA SER A 65 -11.44 -16.75 -7.28
C SER A 65 -11.02 -16.03 -8.57
N GLY A 66 -9.77 -16.20 -8.99
CA GLY A 66 -9.26 -15.64 -10.26
C GLY A 66 -10.13 -16.02 -11.47
N GLU A 67 -10.62 -17.26 -11.53
CA GLU A 67 -11.53 -17.71 -12.61
C GLU A 67 -12.84 -16.91 -12.66
N GLN A 68 -13.39 -16.52 -11.50
CA GLN A 68 -14.62 -15.74 -11.44
C GLN A 68 -14.43 -14.33 -12.00
N PHE A 69 -13.25 -13.72 -11.83
CA PHE A 69 -12.94 -12.44 -12.44
C PHE A 69 -12.77 -12.57 -13.96
N ARG A 70 -11.97 -13.54 -14.40
CA ARG A 70 -11.63 -13.73 -15.82
C ARG A 70 -12.80 -14.12 -16.71
N THR A 71 -13.90 -14.58 -16.10
CA THR A 71 -15.14 -14.94 -16.82
C THR A 71 -16.21 -13.85 -16.70
N ALA A 72 -15.91 -12.73 -16.02
CA ALA A 72 -16.83 -11.60 -15.98
C ALA A 72 -17.08 -11.05 -17.39
N THR A 73 -18.29 -10.55 -17.63
CA THR A 73 -18.60 -9.90 -18.90
C THR A 73 -18.12 -8.47 -18.83
N HIS A 74 -17.23 -8.08 -19.75
CA HIS A 74 -16.68 -6.73 -19.84
C HIS A 74 -17.36 -5.92 -20.94
N SER A 75 -17.34 -4.60 -20.79
CA SER A 75 -17.73 -3.66 -21.82
C SER A 75 -16.56 -3.44 -22.78
N VAL A 76 -16.84 -3.32 -24.08
CA VAL A 76 -15.83 -2.94 -25.08
C VAL A 76 -15.51 -1.44 -25.07
N ASP A 77 -16.28 -0.66 -24.32
CA ASP A 77 -16.17 0.80 -24.25
C ASP A 77 -15.28 1.30 -23.11
N TYR A 78 -14.68 0.40 -22.33
CA TYR A 78 -13.84 0.71 -21.18
C TYR A 78 -12.65 -0.24 -21.14
N TRP A 79 -11.47 0.26 -20.81
CA TRP A 79 -10.26 -0.55 -20.66
C TRP A 79 -9.31 0.12 -19.67
N PHE A 80 -8.38 -0.66 -19.11
CA PHE A 80 -7.24 -0.09 -18.40
C PHE A 80 -6.16 0.25 -19.41
N TYR A 81 -5.60 1.46 -19.33
CA TYR A 81 -4.48 1.87 -20.17
C TYR A 81 -3.16 1.31 -19.60
N ASP A 82 -2.95 1.48 -18.30
CA ASP A 82 -1.76 1.03 -17.58
C ASP A 82 -2.04 0.92 -16.06
N ALA A 83 -1.28 0.07 -15.36
CA ALA A 83 -1.29 0.00 -13.91
C ALA A 83 0.05 -0.54 -13.40
N TRP A 84 0.62 0.12 -12.39
CA TRP A 84 1.91 -0.28 -11.85
C TRP A 84 2.02 -0.05 -10.35
N MET A 85 3.04 -0.67 -9.76
CA MET A 85 3.32 -0.58 -8.33
C MET A 85 4.71 -0.04 -8.04
N THR A 86 4.86 0.61 -6.90
CA THR A 86 6.16 0.89 -6.28
C THR A 86 6.13 0.43 -4.83
N LEU A 87 7.08 -0.42 -4.45
CA LEU A 87 7.17 -0.99 -3.11
C LEU A 87 8.11 -0.19 -2.20
N TYR A 88 7.76 -0.08 -0.92
CA TYR A 88 8.49 0.67 0.10
C TYR A 88 8.42 -0.02 1.46
N THR A 89 9.33 0.38 2.35
CA THR A 89 9.39 -0.09 3.75
C THR A 89 9.69 -1.59 3.87
N ASP A 90 10.96 -1.90 4.09
CA ASP A 90 11.46 -3.23 4.44
C ASP A 90 12.38 -3.03 5.65
N ARG A 91 11.88 -3.25 6.87
CA ARG A 91 12.58 -2.90 8.12
C ARG A 91 13.51 -4.02 8.58
N ASP A 92 13.26 -5.26 8.20
CA ASP A 92 14.10 -6.40 8.53
C ASP A 92 15.05 -6.86 7.41
N TYR A 93 14.92 -6.26 6.21
CA TYR A 93 15.77 -6.41 5.03
C TYR A 93 15.70 -7.79 4.38
N ASP A 94 14.53 -8.43 4.41
CA ASP A 94 14.30 -9.75 3.83
C ASP A 94 13.77 -9.72 2.39
N GLY A 95 13.46 -8.53 1.87
CA GLY A 95 12.96 -8.31 0.51
C GLY A 95 11.44 -8.30 0.38
N TYR A 96 10.70 -8.33 1.49
CA TYR A 96 9.26 -8.09 1.53
C TYR A 96 8.97 -6.67 2.02
N TYR A 97 7.94 -6.05 1.45
CA TYR A 97 7.65 -4.63 1.65
C TYR A 97 6.29 -4.41 2.31
N ALA A 98 6.23 -3.51 3.30
CA ALA A 98 5.02 -3.21 4.07
C ALA A 98 4.17 -2.07 3.51
N SER A 99 4.76 -1.18 2.71
CA SER A 99 4.06 -0.05 2.11
C SER A 99 4.23 -0.08 0.59
N PHE A 100 3.23 0.41 -0.14
CA PHE A 100 3.30 0.46 -1.60
C PHE A 100 2.43 1.57 -2.17
N ASP A 101 2.83 2.06 -3.33
CA ASP A 101 1.97 2.86 -4.21
C ASP A 101 1.42 1.96 -5.30
N LEU A 102 0.12 2.04 -5.54
CA LEU A 102 -0.54 1.49 -6.72
C LEU A 102 -1.12 2.64 -7.52
N GLU A 103 -0.65 2.82 -8.76
CA GLU A 103 -1.21 3.78 -9.69
C GLU A 103 -1.83 3.06 -10.88
N PHE A 104 -3.01 3.50 -11.31
CA PHE A 104 -3.66 2.95 -12.50
C PHE A 104 -4.39 4.03 -13.26
N ASP A 105 -4.47 3.82 -14.57
CA ASP A 105 -5.17 4.67 -15.53
C ASP A 105 -6.15 3.85 -16.36
N ALA A 106 -7.33 4.39 -16.57
CA ALA A 106 -8.40 3.69 -17.27
C ALA A 106 -9.10 4.64 -18.23
N ASP A 107 -9.45 4.11 -19.39
CA ASP A 107 -9.97 4.88 -20.50
C ASP A 107 -11.41 4.45 -20.82
N THR A 108 -12.07 5.30 -21.60
CA THR A 108 -13.38 5.01 -22.14
C THR A 108 -13.61 5.61 -23.53
N ASN A 109 -14.53 5.03 -24.32
CA ASN A 109 -14.99 5.63 -25.57
C ASN A 109 -15.93 6.85 -25.36
N TYR A 110 -16.37 7.10 -24.12
CA TYR A 110 -17.25 8.22 -23.80
C TYR A 110 -16.46 9.51 -23.51
N TYR A 111 -17.11 10.67 -23.68
CA TYR A 111 -16.50 11.96 -23.30
C TYR A 111 -16.24 12.06 -21.80
N GLN A 112 -17.15 11.49 -21.01
CA GLN A 112 -17.08 11.46 -19.56
C GLN A 112 -17.85 10.24 -19.06
N ALA A 113 -17.27 9.48 -18.13
CA ALA A 113 -17.95 8.36 -17.50
C ALA A 113 -17.67 8.30 -15.99
N PRO A 114 -18.69 8.42 -15.12
CA PRO A 114 -18.51 8.28 -13.68
C PRO A 114 -18.36 6.80 -13.27
N VAL A 115 -17.24 6.48 -12.62
CA VAL A 115 -16.84 5.11 -12.26
C VAL A 115 -16.26 5.07 -10.84
N TYR A 116 -16.10 3.86 -10.29
CA TYR A 116 -15.24 3.60 -9.15
C TYR A 116 -14.52 2.28 -9.36
N ALA A 117 -13.40 2.07 -8.66
CA ALA A 117 -12.64 0.84 -8.73
C ALA A 117 -12.70 0.06 -7.40
N ILE A 118 -12.64 -1.26 -7.51
CA ILE A 118 -12.42 -2.15 -6.37
C ILE A 118 -11.06 -2.81 -6.58
N VAL A 119 -10.19 -2.68 -5.57
CA VAL A 119 -8.82 -3.20 -5.61
C VAL A 119 -8.70 -4.38 -4.67
N TYR A 120 -8.10 -5.45 -5.19
CA TYR A 120 -7.96 -6.72 -4.52
C TYR A 120 -6.49 -7.13 -4.39
N LEU A 121 -6.19 -7.82 -3.30
CA LEU A 121 -4.93 -8.55 -3.09
C LEU A 121 -5.19 -10.04 -3.18
N GLY A 122 -4.43 -10.71 -4.05
CA GLY A 122 -4.54 -12.11 -4.38
C GLY A 122 -3.42 -12.96 -3.80
N THR A 123 -3.75 -14.14 -3.28
CA THR A 123 -2.78 -15.22 -3.03
C THR A 123 -3.38 -16.55 -3.46
N ASN A 124 -2.62 -17.38 -4.19
CA ASN A 124 -3.07 -18.71 -4.63
C ASN A 124 -4.44 -18.71 -5.33
N ASP A 125 -4.63 -17.83 -6.33
CA ASP A 125 -5.89 -17.65 -7.09
C ASP A 125 -7.11 -17.18 -6.29
N TYR A 126 -6.94 -16.75 -5.03
CA TYR A 126 -8.02 -16.16 -4.23
C TYR A 126 -7.71 -14.71 -3.89
N TYR A 127 -8.66 -13.83 -4.20
CA TYR A 127 -8.52 -12.39 -4.09
C TYR A 127 -9.48 -11.81 -3.05
N GLU A 128 -8.95 -10.96 -2.18
CA GLU A 128 -9.70 -10.23 -1.17
C GLU A 128 -9.62 -8.73 -1.43
N ALA A 129 -10.77 -8.05 -1.39
CA ALA A 129 -10.83 -6.61 -1.59
C ALA A 129 -10.22 -5.90 -0.38
N PHE A 130 -9.26 -5.01 -0.62
CA PHE A 130 -8.69 -4.17 0.43
C PHE A 130 -9.07 -2.69 0.29
N HIS A 131 -9.48 -2.26 -0.91
CA HIS A 131 -9.92 -0.89 -1.14
C HIS A 131 -11.08 -0.78 -2.12
N VAL A 132 -11.98 0.18 -1.86
CA VAL A 132 -12.93 0.70 -2.85
C VAL A 132 -12.62 2.17 -3.02
N THR A 133 -12.37 2.58 -4.26
CA THR A 133 -12.11 3.98 -4.54
C THR A 133 -13.36 4.81 -4.33
N SER A 134 -13.17 6.11 -4.28
CA SER A 134 -14.28 7.03 -4.43
C SER A 134 -14.73 7.08 -5.89
N VAL A 135 -15.95 7.56 -6.12
CA VAL A 135 -16.42 7.82 -7.48
C VAL A 135 -15.57 8.93 -8.11
N PHE A 136 -15.05 8.65 -9.30
CA PHE A 136 -14.30 9.56 -10.15
C PHE A 136 -14.84 9.51 -11.58
N ASN A 137 -14.35 10.39 -12.45
CA ASN A 137 -14.75 10.41 -13.86
C ASN A 137 -13.56 10.01 -14.71
N LEU A 138 -13.81 9.12 -15.68
CA LEU A 138 -12.93 8.96 -16.83
C LEU A 138 -13.25 10.01 -17.88
N TYR A 139 -12.24 10.47 -18.61
CA TYR A 139 -12.33 11.47 -19.67
C TYR A 139 -11.71 10.97 -20.97
N SER A 140 -12.46 10.16 -21.71
CA SER A 140 -11.97 9.54 -22.95
C SER A 140 -10.68 8.73 -22.72
N ASP A 141 -9.58 9.10 -23.38
CA ASP A 141 -8.25 8.47 -23.31
C ASP A 141 -7.21 9.38 -22.61
N SER A 142 -7.68 10.19 -21.67
CA SER A 142 -6.87 11.14 -20.93
C SER A 142 -6.04 10.41 -19.86
N SER A 143 -4.77 10.80 -19.73
CA SER A 143 -3.89 10.28 -18.65
C SER A 143 -3.94 11.12 -17.38
N ASP A 144 -4.71 12.22 -17.37
CA ASP A 144 -4.80 13.17 -16.25
C ASP A 144 -5.86 12.74 -15.21
N ASP A 145 -6.51 11.59 -15.43
CA ASP A 145 -7.56 10.97 -14.60
C ASP A 145 -7.09 9.66 -13.93
N SER A 146 -5.77 9.48 -13.84
CA SER A 146 -5.16 8.39 -13.08
C SER A 146 -5.52 8.44 -11.59
N VAL A 147 -5.47 7.27 -10.96
CA VAL A 147 -5.72 7.09 -9.53
C VAL A 147 -4.48 6.53 -8.87
N LEU A 148 -4.00 7.22 -7.84
CA LEU A 148 -2.88 6.81 -6.98
C LEU A 148 -3.39 6.40 -5.60
N LEU A 149 -3.05 5.19 -5.18
CA LEU A 149 -3.33 4.63 -3.87
C LEU A 149 -2.03 4.40 -3.10
N GLU A 150 -1.73 5.27 -2.15
CA GLU A 150 -0.61 5.09 -1.22
C GLU A 150 -1.09 4.23 -0.05
N SER A 151 -0.53 3.03 0.07
CA SER A 151 -1.06 1.97 0.95
C SER A 151 0.00 1.43 1.92
N GLU A 152 -0.45 1.00 3.09
CA GLU A 152 0.36 0.25 4.06
C GLU A 152 -0.43 -0.96 4.55
N LEU A 153 0.15 -2.15 4.40
CA LEU A 153 -0.40 -3.38 4.98
C LEU A 153 -0.12 -3.34 6.49
N VAL A 154 -1.14 -3.10 7.30
CA VAL A 154 -0.96 -2.90 8.74
C VAL A 154 -0.90 -4.22 9.49
N SER A 155 -1.82 -5.15 9.18
CA SER A 155 -1.82 -6.46 9.82
C SER A 155 -2.52 -7.55 9.02
N GLY A 156 -2.09 -8.80 9.26
CA GLY A 156 -2.73 -10.01 8.74
C GLY A 156 -2.31 -10.44 7.33
N TYR A 157 -1.23 -9.85 6.80
CA TYR A 157 -0.62 -10.21 5.52
C TYR A 157 0.77 -10.82 5.78
N PRO A 158 0.89 -12.16 5.85
CA PRO A 158 2.19 -12.79 6.00
C PRO A 158 3.09 -12.53 4.79
N SER A 159 4.41 -12.58 4.96
CA SER A 159 5.38 -12.44 3.88
C SER A 159 5.11 -13.45 2.77
N ASN A 160 4.73 -12.95 1.60
CA ASN A 160 4.36 -13.74 0.43
C ASN A 160 4.41 -12.90 -0.85
N ASP A 161 4.33 -13.57 -1.99
CA ASP A 161 4.12 -12.92 -3.27
C ASP A 161 2.61 -12.76 -3.49
N TYR A 162 2.18 -11.51 -3.67
CA TYR A 162 0.79 -11.14 -3.86
C TYR A 162 0.57 -10.67 -5.30
N ASP A 163 -0.57 -11.04 -5.86
CA ASP A 163 -1.04 -10.49 -7.14
C ASP A 163 -2.05 -9.37 -6.89
N ILE A 164 -2.05 -8.33 -7.72
CA ILE A 164 -3.07 -7.28 -7.71
C ILE A 164 -4.13 -7.57 -8.76
N LEU A 165 -5.37 -7.25 -8.42
CA LEU A 165 -6.46 -7.19 -9.36
C LEU A 165 -7.29 -5.93 -9.13
N ILE A 166 -7.69 -5.29 -10.22
CA ILE A 166 -8.52 -4.09 -10.20
C ILE A 166 -9.79 -4.35 -11.03
N GLU A 167 -10.97 -4.11 -10.44
CA GLU A 167 -12.24 -4.06 -11.17
C GLU A 167 -12.67 -2.60 -11.33
N LEU A 168 -12.92 -2.16 -12.55
CA LEU A 168 -13.57 -0.88 -12.85
C LEU A 168 -15.08 -1.08 -12.89
N ILE A 169 -15.83 -0.28 -12.12
CA ILE A 169 -17.27 -0.42 -11.92
C ILE A 169 -18.00 0.85 -12.34
N ASP A 170 -19.12 0.67 -13.04
CA ASP A 170 -20.04 1.77 -13.36
C ASP A 170 -20.70 2.31 -12.07
N ALA A 171 -20.56 3.61 -11.83
CA ALA A 171 -20.99 4.22 -10.56
C ALA A 171 -22.52 4.35 -10.42
N GLN A 172 -23.32 4.09 -11.47
CA GLN A 172 -24.78 4.15 -11.40
C GLN A 172 -25.42 2.75 -11.34
N THR A 173 -24.84 1.78 -12.02
CA THR A 173 -25.42 0.45 -12.22
C THR A 173 -24.73 -0.65 -11.43
N ASP A 174 -23.57 -0.37 -10.82
CA ASP A 174 -22.71 -1.34 -10.13
C ASP A 174 -22.27 -2.51 -11.02
N GLN A 175 -22.26 -2.32 -12.35
CA GLN A 175 -21.79 -3.31 -13.31
C GLN A 175 -20.27 -3.23 -13.49
N VAL A 176 -19.60 -4.38 -13.55
CA VAL A 176 -18.19 -4.46 -13.91
C VAL A 176 -18.04 -4.04 -15.36
N LEU A 177 -17.20 -3.03 -15.61
CA LEU A 177 -16.93 -2.47 -16.92
C LEU A 177 -15.67 -3.09 -17.52
N ALA A 178 -14.58 -3.11 -16.75
CA ALA A 178 -13.28 -3.63 -17.16
C ALA A 178 -12.53 -4.20 -15.94
N THR A 179 -11.53 -5.04 -16.20
CA THR A 179 -10.61 -5.56 -15.19
C THR A 179 -9.19 -5.49 -15.71
N ILE A 180 -8.22 -5.44 -14.78
CA ILE A 180 -6.80 -5.70 -15.05
C ILE A 180 -6.25 -6.56 -13.92
N ASP A 181 -5.43 -7.56 -14.25
CA ASP A 181 -4.84 -8.49 -13.31
C ASP A 181 -3.40 -8.88 -13.67
N ALA A 182 -2.78 -9.69 -12.81
CA ALA A 182 -1.43 -10.22 -12.98
C ALA A 182 -1.17 -11.03 -14.27
N TYR A 183 -2.21 -11.48 -14.99
CA TYR A 183 -2.05 -12.17 -16.27
C TYR A 183 -2.02 -11.21 -17.46
N GLU A 184 -2.64 -10.04 -17.31
CA GLU A 184 -2.67 -8.98 -18.31
C GLU A 184 -1.47 -8.04 -18.15
N ASP A 185 -1.07 -7.75 -16.91
CA ASP A 185 0.07 -6.90 -16.60
C ASP A 185 1.05 -7.53 -15.60
N ALA A 186 2.32 -7.58 -15.99
CA ALA A 186 3.38 -8.14 -15.17
C ALA A 186 3.70 -7.27 -13.94
N ASP A 187 3.44 -5.95 -14.01
CA ASP A 187 3.67 -5.03 -12.90
C ASP A 187 2.69 -5.26 -11.74
N LEU A 188 1.62 -6.04 -11.98
CA LEU A 188 0.63 -6.45 -10.97
C LEU A 188 0.85 -7.87 -10.45
N SER A 189 1.89 -8.57 -10.91
CA SER A 189 2.14 -9.97 -10.56
C SER A 189 3.29 -10.14 -9.58
N TYR A 190 3.17 -11.12 -8.66
CA TYR A 190 4.23 -11.56 -7.74
C TYR A 190 4.92 -10.44 -6.96
N GLN A 191 4.13 -9.56 -6.35
CA GLN A 191 4.62 -8.44 -5.56
C GLN A 191 4.96 -8.93 -4.16
N SER A 192 6.26 -8.95 -3.84
CA SER A 192 6.77 -9.42 -2.55
C SER A 192 6.41 -8.43 -1.45
N MET A 193 5.36 -8.75 -0.70
CA MET A 193 4.79 -7.87 0.32
C MET A 193 4.54 -8.61 1.64
N GLU A 194 4.48 -7.85 2.72
CA GLU A 194 4.08 -8.32 4.03
C GLU A 194 3.40 -7.20 4.82
N SER A 195 2.72 -7.50 5.92
CA SER A 195 2.22 -6.43 6.80
C SER A 195 3.27 -5.97 7.81
N PHE A 196 3.13 -4.73 8.26
CA PHE A 196 4.01 -4.06 9.21
C PHE A 196 4.22 -4.84 10.52
N ASP A 197 3.25 -5.68 10.91
CA ASP A 197 3.37 -6.56 12.07
C ASP A 197 4.24 -7.80 11.83
N TYR A 198 4.46 -8.21 10.57
CA TYR A 198 5.44 -9.22 10.15
C TYR A 198 6.83 -8.60 9.93
N ASP A 199 6.89 -7.35 9.47
CA ASP A 199 8.13 -6.59 9.24
C ASP A 199 8.79 -6.11 10.55
N ARG A 200 9.48 -7.04 11.24
CA ARG A 200 10.10 -6.80 12.55
C ARG A 200 11.59 -7.07 12.52
N PRO A 201 12.44 -6.04 12.74
CA PRO A 201 13.88 -6.26 12.80
C PRO A 201 14.20 -7.21 13.95
N VAL A 202 15.01 -8.23 13.65
CA VAL A 202 15.52 -9.15 14.66
C VAL A 202 16.39 -8.35 15.63
N THR A 203 15.85 -7.99 16.79
CA THR A 203 16.68 -7.50 17.89
C THR A 203 17.51 -8.66 18.39
N SER A 204 18.75 -8.76 17.90
CA SER A 204 19.77 -9.57 18.54
C SER A 204 20.02 -8.98 19.92
N GLU A 205 19.38 -9.51 20.96
CA GLU A 205 19.90 -9.33 22.31
C GLU A 205 21.29 -9.98 22.33
N VAL A 206 22.33 -9.17 22.18
CA VAL A 206 23.70 -9.61 22.44
C VAL A 206 23.78 -9.85 23.94
N VAL A 207 23.47 -11.08 24.37
CA VAL A 207 23.79 -11.55 25.71
C VAL A 207 25.30 -11.58 25.79
N VAL A 208 25.89 -10.48 26.28
CA VAL A 208 27.29 -10.49 26.67
C VAL A 208 27.37 -11.36 27.92
N GLU A 209 27.65 -12.65 27.72
CA GLU A 209 28.10 -13.52 28.81
C GLU A 209 29.44 -12.97 29.32
N THR A 210 29.36 -12.10 30.33
CA THR A 210 30.55 -11.65 31.05
C THR A 210 31.02 -12.79 31.93
N HIS A 211 31.95 -13.60 31.44
CA HIS A 211 32.73 -14.47 32.31
C HIS A 211 33.63 -13.60 33.20
N ALA A 212 33.13 -13.20 34.37
CA ALA A 212 33.96 -12.72 35.46
C ALA A 212 34.79 -13.91 35.99
N GLY A 213 35.87 -14.24 35.29
CA GLY A 213 36.75 -15.34 35.64
C GLY A 213 37.28 -15.20 37.07
N SER A 214 37.06 -16.23 37.89
CA SER A 214 37.47 -16.35 39.29
C SER A 214 38.99 -16.50 39.46
N TRP A 215 39.81 -15.85 38.63
CA TRP A 215 41.27 -15.91 38.75
C TRP A 215 41.79 -15.04 39.90
N SER A 216 41.07 -13.96 40.21
CA SER A 216 41.35 -13.08 41.35
C SER A 216 41.22 -13.79 42.70
N MET A 217 40.31 -14.76 42.81
CA MET A 217 40.10 -15.54 44.03
C MET A 217 41.25 -16.54 44.28
N TRP A 218 41.73 -17.21 43.24
CA TRP A 218 42.88 -18.10 43.35
C TRP A 218 44.18 -17.35 43.62
N MET A 219 44.35 -16.17 43.04
CA MET A 219 45.53 -15.32 43.28
C MET A 219 45.56 -14.79 44.73
N SER A 220 44.41 -14.41 45.29
CA SER A 220 44.33 -13.98 46.69
C SER A 220 44.58 -15.12 47.68
N LEU A 221 44.10 -16.34 47.38
CA LEU A 221 44.44 -17.53 48.18
C LEU A 221 45.93 -17.90 48.08
N GLY A 222 46.53 -17.80 46.90
CA GLY A 222 47.98 -18.00 46.71
C GLY A 222 48.82 -17.01 47.50
N LEU A 223 48.44 -15.72 47.51
CA LEU A 223 49.10 -14.69 48.31
C LEU A 223 48.96 -14.95 49.82
N LEU A 224 47.78 -15.37 50.28
CA LEU A 224 47.59 -15.77 51.68
C LEU A 224 48.48 -16.95 52.06
N GLY A 225 48.60 -17.96 51.18
CA GLY A 225 49.51 -19.10 51.37
C GLY A 225 50.97 -18.68 51.52
N LEU A 226 51.44 -17.75 50.69
CA LEU A 226 52.80 -17.20 50.77
C LEU A 226 53.06 -16.43 52.07
N ILE A 227 52.08 -15.64 52.53
CA ILE A 227 52.18 -14.90 53.80
C ILE A 227 52.26 -15.87 54.98
N LEU A 228 51.45 -16.93 54.98
CA LEU A 228 51.46 -17.94 56.03
C LEU A 228 52.74 -18.76 56.03
N TRP A 229 53.32 -19.07 54.86
CA TRP A 229 54.59 -19.79 54.75
C TRP A 229 55.76 -18.96 55.28
N ARG A 230 55.80 -17.65 55.01
CA ARG A 230 56.85 -16.75 55.52
C ARG A 230 56.80 -16.51 57.04
N ARG A 231 55.68 -16.83 57.70
CA ARG A 231 55.50 -16.65 59.16
C ARG A 231 55.81 -17.92 59.97
N ARG A 232 56.20 -19.01 59.33
CA ARG A 232 56.84 -20.16 59.97
C ARG A 232 58.36 -20.06 59.83
#